data_AF-A0A7X5VUQ1-F1
#
_entry.id   AF-A0A7X5VUQ1-F1
#
_cell.length_a   1.000
_cell.length_b   1.000
_cell.length_c   1.000
_cell.angle_alpha   90.00
_cell.angle_beta   90.00
_cell.angle_gamma   90.00
#
_symmetry.space_group_name_H-M   'P 1'
#
loop_
_entity.id
_entity.type
_entity.pdbx_description
1 polymer ?
#
loop_
_entity_poly.entity_id
_entity_poly.type
_entity_poly.pdbx_seq_one_letter_code
_entity_poly.pdbx_strand_id
1 'polypeptide(L)'
;SSCSFDYNLVYGDLSDVASYSLLGGECAIGVSGTYDWLNAPAGDLYFLVVGVDDTGVYESSWGNRNPPAERNGGAPSFICGATNKIVTETCP
;
A
#
# COMPACT_ATOMS: atom_id res chain seq x y z
N SER A 1 17.23 1.71 12.50
CA SER A 1 17.05 1.56 11.04
C SER A 1 15.59 1.22 10.79
N SER A 2 14.75 2.20 10.46
CA SER A 2 13.42 1.91 9.91
C SER A 2 13.54 1.88 8.39
N CYS A 3 12.96 0.87 7.76
CA CYS A 3 12.98 0.69 6.31
C CYS A 3 11.93 1.54 5.58
N SER A 4 11.24 2.42 6.30
CA SER A 4 10.20 3.28 5.78
C SER A 4 10.11 4.49 6.71
N PHE A 5 9.82 5.66 6.16
CA PHE A 5 9.56 6.87 6.97
C PHE A 5 8.16 6.83 7.57
N ASP A 6 7.22 6.25 6.85
CA ASP A 6 5.85 5.99 7.30
C ASP A 6 5.27 4.79 6.53
N TYR A 7 4.04 4.40 6.84
CA TYR A 7 3.28 3.45 6.04
C TYR A 7 1.91 4.03 5.69
N ASN A 8 1.37 3.56 4.57
CA ASN A 8 -0.02 3.76 4.19
C ASN A 8 -0.71 2.40 4.10
N LEU A 9 -1.99 2.38 4.42
CA LEU A 9 -2.89 1.26 4.14
C LEU A 9 -3.66 1.61 2.88
N VAL A 10 -3.56 0.81 1.82
CA VAL A 10 -4.43 0.91 0.63
C VAL A 10 -5.38 -0.28 0.60
N TYR A 11 -6.64 -0.05 0.22
CA TYR A 11 -7.69 -1.07 0.31
C TYR A 11 -8.63 -1.08 -0.89
N GLY A 12 -9.31 -2.21 -1.08
CA GLY A 12 -10.37 -2.41 -2.06
C GLY A 12 -11.35 -3.50 -1.62
N ASP A 13 -12.44 -3.67 -2.36
CA ASP A 13 -13.42 -4.73 -2.10
C ASP A 13 -12.80 -6.12 -2.31
N LEU A 14 -13.05 -7.08 -1.40
CA LEU A 14 -12.50 -8.43 -1.49
C LEU A 14 -12.88 -9.14 -2.80
N SER A 15 -14.05 -8.82 -3.37
CA SER A 15 -14.48 -9.31 -4.68
C SER A 15 -13.55 -8.91 -5.83
N ASP A 16 -12.82 -7.80 -5.68
CA ASP A 16 -11.94 -7.22 -6.69
C ASP A 16 -10.45 -7.47 -6.42
N VAL A 17 -10.11 -8.27 -5.40
CA VAL A 17 -8.72 -8.61 -5.05
C VAL A 17 -7.94 -9.23 -6.21
N ALA A 18 -8.62 -9.92 -7.13
CA ALA A 18 -8.01 -10.55 -8.30
C ALA A 18 -7.52 -9.52 -9.34
N SER A 19 -8.17 -8.35 -9.42
CA SER A 19 -7.78 -7.25 -10.30
C SER A 19 -6.96 -6.18 -9.57
N TYR A 20 -6.86 -6.27 -8.24
CA TYR A 20 -6.23 -5.27 -7.37
C TYR A 20 -6.85 -3.87 -7.50
N SER A 21 -8.16 -3.79 -7.76
CA SER A 21 -8.87 -2.51 -7.84
C SER A 21 -9.02 -1.86 -6.45
N LEU A 22 -8.41 -0.70 -6.27
CA LEU A 22 -8.45 0.03 -5.01
C LEU A 22 -9.67 0.96 -4.90
N LEU A 23 -10.20 1.08 -3.69
CA LEU A 23 -11.25 2.03 -3.32
C LEU A 23 -10.71 3.28 -2.61
N GLY A 24 -9.63 3.12 -1.84
CA GLY A 24 -9.10 4.20 -1.01
C GLY A 24 -7.88 3.78 -0.20
N GLY A 25 -7.49 4.65 0.74
CA GLY A 25 -6.43 4.34 1.69
C GLY A 25 -6.47 5.20 2.94
N GLU A 26 -5.80 4.72 3.98
CA GLU A 26 -5.46 5.47 5.18
C GLU A 26 -3.99 5.82 5.15
N CYS A 27 -3.71 7.12 5.22
CA CYS A 27 -2.38 7.66 5.08
C CYS A 27 -1.72 7.85 6.43
N ALA A 28 -0.39 7.75 6.47
CA ALA A 28 0.42 8.02 7.63
C ALA A 28 0.00 7.22 8.88
N ILE A 29 -0.07 5.87 8.73
CA ILE A 29 -0.49 4.98 9.82
C ILE A 29 0.62 4.75 10.87
N GLY A 30 1.81 5.30 10.64
CA GLY A 30 2.96 5.22 11.52
C GLY A 30 3.85 4.01 11.23
N VAL A 31 5.06 4.05 11.79
CA VAL A 31 6.09 3.02 11.60
C VAL A 31 6.10 1.93 12.68
N SER A 32 5.30 2.08 13.74
CA SER A 32 5.27 1.15 14.87
C SER A 32 3.98 1.30 15.69
N GLY A 33 3.71 0.29 16.53
CA GLY A 33 2.56 0.28 17.42
C GLY A 33 1.29 -0.24 16.74
N THR A 34 0.15 0.32 17.14
CA THR A 34 -1.18 -0.03 16.63
C THR A 34 -1.83 1.22 16.05
N TYR A 35 -2.57 1.03 14.96
CA TYR A 35 -3.37 2.08 14.32
C TYR A 35 -4.85 1.66 14.30
N ASP A 36 -5.73 2.54 14.76
CA ASP A 36 -7.17 2.34 14.74
C ASP A 36 -7.77 2.91 13.46
N TRP A 37 -8.22 2.04 12.56
CA TRP A 37 -8.91 2.44 11.33
C TRP A 37 -10.40 2.72 11.58
N LEU A 38 -10.68 3.91 12.11
CA LEU A 38 -12.01 4.27 12.62
C LEU A 38 -13.10 4.41 11.55
N ASN A 39 -12.72 4.66 10.29
CA ASN A 39 -13.63 4.88 9.18
C ASN A 39 -13.52 3.81 8.10
N ALA A 40 -13.21 2.57 8.49
CA ALA A 40 -13.18 1.45 7.55
C ALA A 40 -14.53 1.31 6.83
N PRO A 41 -14.54 1.21 5.49
CA PRO A 41 -15.76 0.93 4.75
C PRO A 41 -16.41 -0.37 5.23
N ALA A 42 -17.74 -0.43 5.18
CA ALA A 42 -18.47 -1.65 5.48
C ALA A 42 -18.27 -2.70 4.37
N GLY A 43 -18.27 -3.98 4.75
CA GLY A 43 -18.12 -5.11 3.83
C GLY A 43 -16.81 -5.87 4.03
N ASP A 44 -16.55 -6.81 3.12
CA ASP A 44 -15.31 -7.58 3.12
C ASP A 44 -14.28 -6.86 2.25
N LEU A 45 -13.18 -6.44 2.87
CA LEU A 45 -12.11 -5.69 2.22
C LEU A 45 -10.84 -6.54 2.14
N TYR A 46 -10.04 -6.32 1.10
CA TYR A 46 -8.62 -6.62 1.13
C TYR A 46 -7.84 -5.32 1.35
N PHE A 47 -6.67 -5.43 2.00
CA PHE A 47 -5.78 -4.30 2.20
C PHE A 47 -4.33 -4.68 2.01
N LEU A 48 -3.51 -3.67 1.71
CA LEU A 48 -2.06 -3.75 1.63
C LEU A 48 -1.48 -2.65 2.52
N VAL A 49 -0.44 -2.98 3.27
CA VAL A 49 0.39 -1.98 3.95
C VAL A 49 1.61 -1.73 3.09
N VAL A 50 1.76 -0.50 2.62
CA VAL A 50 2.87 -0.08 1.76
C VAL A 50 3.72 0.95 2.48
N GLY A 51 5.04 0.78 2.41
CA GLY A 51 5.99 1.75 2.91
C GLY A 51 6.03 2.98 2.02
N VAL A 52 6.35 4.13 2.61
CA VAL A 52 6.56 5.39 1.91
C VAL A 52 7.81 6.12 2.38
N ASP A 53 8.34 6.93 1.47
CA ASP A 53 9.46 7.82 1.73
C ASP A 53 9.04 9.06 2.55
N ASP A 54 10.00 9.92 2.88
CA ASP A 54 9.74 11.14 3.68
C ASP A 54 8.87 12.17 2.95
N THR A 55 8.73 12.06 1.62
CA THR A 55 7.88 12.92 0.82
C THR A 55 6.48 12.35 0.58
N GLY A 56 6.25 11.05 0.80
CA GLY A 56 5.02 10.33 0.45
C GLY A 56 4.81 10.14 -1.06
N VAL A 57 5.79 10.52 -1.89
CA VAL A 57 5.74 10.43 -3.36
C VAL A 57 5.95 8.99 -3.82
N TYR A 58 6.74 8.22 -3.07
CA TYR A 58 7.06 6.84 -3.40
C TYR A 58 6.30 5.88 -2.50
N GLU A 59 5.77 4.82 -3.10
CA GLU A 59 5.26 3.67 -2.38
C GLU A 59 6.06 2.40 -2.66
N SER A 60 6.06 1.48 -1.70
CA SER A 60 6.74 0.18 -1.81
C SER A 60 6.01 -0.81 -2.72
N SER A 61 6.70 -1.91 -3.04
CA SER A 61 6.11 -3.11 -3.64
C SER A 61 4.88 -3.60 -2.85
N TRP A 62 3.91 -4.14 -3.58
CA TRP A 62 2.70 -4.82 -3.09
C TRP A 62 2.94 -6.34 -2.93
N GLY A 63 4.19 -6.76 -3.10
CA GLY A 63 4.65 -8.13 -3.08
C GLY A 63 4.63 -8.78 -4.47
N ASN A 64 5.26 -9.95 -4.55
CA ASN A 64 5.35 -10.75 -5.77
C ASN A 64 4.28 -11.85 -5.82
N ARG A 65 3.81 -12.18 -7.04
CA ARG A 65 3.07 -13.43 -7.32
C ARG A 65 4.03 -14.57 -7.69
N ASN A 66 3.49 -15.76 -7.93
CA ASN A 66 4.21 -16.90 -8.50
C ASN A 66 3.68 -17.19 -9.92
N PRO A 67 4.50 -17.19 -10.98
CA PRO A 67 5.93 -16.88 -11.02
C PRO A 67 6.23 -15.42 -10.62
N PRO A 68 7.47 -15.10 -10.21
CA PRO A 68 7.82 -13.78 -9.69
C PRO A 68 7.45 -12.64 -10.64
N ALA A 69 6.50 -11.84 -10.20
CA ALA A 69 6.11 -10.58 -10.81
C ALA A 69 5.39 -9.73 -9.78
N GLU A 70 5.61 -8.42 -9.83
CA GLU A 70 4.98 -7.45 -8.96
C GLU A 70 3.44 -7.53 -9.03
N ARG A 71 2.78 -7.53 -7.87
CA ARG A 71 1.32 -7.44 -7.81
C ARG A 71 0.87 -6.07 -8.30
N ASN A 72 -0.15 -6.09 -9.16
CA ASN A 72 -0.66 -4.93 -9.90
C ASN A 72 0.38 -4.21 -10.80
N GLY A 73 1.53 -4.82 -11.08
CA GLY A 73 2.56 -4.21 -11.91
C GLY A 73 3.27 -3.01 -11.26
N GLY A 74 4.01 -2.26 -12.08
CA GLY A 74 4.89 -1.17 -11.62
C GLY A 74 4.24 0.20 -11.49
N ALA A 75 2.93 0.31 -11.72
CA ALA A 75 2.21 1.57 -11.51
C ALA A 75 1.96 1.78 -10.00
N PRO A 76 2.04 3.03 -9.51
CA PRO A 76 1.68 3.35 -8.12
C PRO A 76 0.15 3.28 -7.90
N SER A 77 -0.27 3.26 -6.65
CA SER A 77 -1.68 3.33 -6.26
C SER A 77 -2.37 4.64 -6.65
N PHE A 78 -1.62 5.75 -6.72
CA PHE A 78 -2.14 7.12 -6.73
C PHE A 78 -2.95 7.51 -5.47
N ILE A 79 -2.82 6.72 -4.41
CA ILE A 79 -3.46 6.96 -3.11
C ILE A 79 -2.43 7.60 -2.17
N CYS A 80 -2.90 8.44 -1.25
CA CYS A 80 -2.05 9.14 -0.29
C CYS A 80 -0.94 10.01 -0.93
N GLY A 81 -1.10 10.42 -2.19
CA GLY A 81 -0.13 11.25 -2.91
C GLY A 81 0.99 10.48 -3.60
N ALA A 82 1.00 9.14 -3.53
CA ALA A 82 1.99 8.32 -4.22
C ALA A 82 1.91 8.53 -5.74
N THR A 83 3.02 8.86 -6.38
CA THR A 83 3.11 9.01 -7.85
C THR A 83 4.19 8.13 -8.46
N ASN A 84 4.96 7.43 -7.63
CA ASN A 84 5.97 6.47 -8.06
C ASN A 84 5.90 5.22 -7.19
N LYS A 85 6.28 4.07 -7.77
CA LYS A 85 6.35 2.79 -7.06
C LYS A 85 7.74 2.19 -7.18
N ILE A 86 8.33 1.83 -6.05
CA ILE A 86 9.65 1.21 -5.98
C ILE A 86 9.45 -0.30 -5.78
N VAL A 87 9.62 -1.06 -6.87
CA VAL A 87 9.39 -2.52 -6.89
C VAL A 87 10.66 -3.33 -6.59
N THR A 88 11.83 -2.68 -6.60
CA THR A 88 13.14 -3.33 -6.45
C THR A 88 13.77 -3.14 -5.08
N GLU A 89 13.34 -2.12 -4.34
CA GLU A 89 13.89 -1.82 -3.01
C GLU A 89 12.87 -2.24 -1.96
N THR A 90 13.37 -2.89 -0.92
CA THR A 90 12.57 -3.32 0.22
C THR A 90 12.32 -2.20 1.23
N CYS A 91 12.97 -1.03 1.04
CA CYS A 91 13.00 0.06 2.01
C CYS A 91 12.98 1.45 1.32
N PRO A 92 11.87 1.84 0.65
CA PRO A 92 11.70 3.19 0.12
C PRO A 92 11.48 4.24 1.22
#